data_AF-A0A9X8QG75-F1
#
_entry.id   AF-A0A9X8QG75-F1
#
_cell.length_a   1.000
_cell.length_b   1.000
_cell.length_c   1.000
_cell.angle_alpha   90.00
_cell.angle_beta   90.00
_cell.angle_gamma   90.00
#
_symmetry.space_group_name_H-M   'P 1'
#
loop_
_entity.id
_entity.type
_entity.pdbx_description
1 polymer ?
#
loop_
_entity_poly.entity_id
_entity_poly.type
_entity_poly.pdbx_seq_one_letter_code
_entity_poly.pdbx_strand_id
1 'polypeptide(L)'
;MGRKVKDLTGKRFGRLTAIRDTGQRTKGGKVVWKCVCDCGNTKKIIAVSLYSGITQSCGYLAREKAQLLNLTSKVSSNNKSGIKGLYWEERSQKWVAQIYVNGKHKHLGRFIDKEDAIKA
;
A
#
# COMPACT_ATOMS: atom_id res chain seq x y z
N MET A 1 -25.24 -26.77 21.13
CA MET A 1 -23.81 -26.70 21.49
C MET A 1 -23.21 -25.37 21.05
N GLY A 2 -22.76 -24.52 21.99
CA GLY A 2 -22.08 -23.27 21.68
C GLY A 2 -20.75 -23.52 20.98
N ARG A 3 -20.55 -22.93 19.79
CA ARG A 3 -19.28 -23.01 19.04
C ARG A 3 -18.17 -22.41 19.89
N LYS A 4 -17.26 -23.25 20.39
CA LYS A 4 -16.01 -22.82 21.05
C LYS A 4 -15.25 -21.89 20.10
N VAL A 5 -15.20 -20.61 20.43
CA VAL A 5 -14.33 -19.65 19.74
C VAL A 5 -12.90 -20.07 20.05
N LYS A 6 -12.16 -20.56 19.04
CA LYS A 6 -10.74 -20.85 19.21
C LYS A 6 -10.02 -19.53 19.44
N ASP A 7 -9.41 -19.39 20.61
CA ASP A 7 -8.55 -18.26 20.90
C ASP A 7 -7.27 -18.36 20.06
N LEU A 8 -7.01 -17.30 19.29
CA LEU A 8 -5.87 -17.18 18.40
C LEU A 8 -4.81 -16.22 18.94
N THR A 9 -4.99 -15.70 20.15
CA THR A 9 -4.07 -14.73 20.76
C THR A 9 -2.66 -15.32 20.83
N GLY A 10 -1.67 -14.57 20.37
CA GLY A 10 -0.27 -14.97 20.34
C GLY A 10 0.11 -15.96 19.23
N LYS A 11 -0.84 -16.44 18.41
CA LYS A 11 -0.51 -17.34 17.30
C LYS A 11 0.07 -16.58 16.11
N ARG A 12 1.13 -17.13 15.53
CA ARG A 12 1.78 -16.64 14.33
C ARG A 12 1.31 -17.41 13.08
N PHE A 13 0.98 -16.65 12.05
CA PHE A 13 0.51 -17.09 10.75
C PHE A 13 1.40 -16.44 9.68
N GLY A 14 2.50 -17.12 9.32
CA GLY A 14 3.54 -16.56 8.46
C GLY A 14 4.21 -15.35 9.11
N ARG A 15 4.04 -14.16 8.52
CA ARG A 15 4.55 -12.88 9.05
C ARG A 15 3.55 -12.13 9.92
N LEU A 16 2.38 -12.70 10.20
CA LEU A 16 1.32 -12.07 10.98
C LEU A 16 1.14 -12.76 12.32
N THR A 17 1.11 -11.99 13.40
CA THR A 17 0.87 -12.47 14.76
C THR A 17 -0.48 -11.94 15.23
N ALA A 18 -1.37 -12.83 15.63
CA ALA A 18 -2.69 -12.47 16.15
C ALA A 18 -2.55 -11.88 17.56
N ILE A 19 -2.99 -10.62 17.73
CA ILE A 19 -2.90 -9.88 18.99
C ILE A 19 -4.16 -10.07 19.82
N ARG A 20 -5.34 -9.92 19.21
CA ARG A 20 -6.63 -9.90 19.92
C ARG A 20 -7.83 -10.07 18.97
N ASP A 21 -8.91 -10.64 19.48
CA ASP A 21 -10.24 -10.60 18.87
C ASP A 21 -10.80 -9.16 18.87
N THR A 22 -11.19 -8.65 17.71
CA THR A 22 -11.78 -7.29 17.61
C THR A 22 -13.21 -7.21 18.11
N GLY A 23 -13.84 -8.34 18.46
CA GLY A 23 -15.26 -8.47 18.72
C GLY A 23 -16.12 -8.36 17.46
N GLN A 24 -15.51 -8.07 16.30
CA GLN A 24 -16.22 -7.91 15.04
C GLN A 24 -16.44 -9.29 14.41
N ARG A 25 -17.67 -9.53 13.98
CA ARG A 25 -18.05 -10.73 13.23
C ARG A 25 -18.52 -10.35 11.84
N THR A 26 -18.17 -11.15 10.84
CA THR A 26 -18.67 -10.96 9.49
C THR A 26 -20.13 -11.41 9.37
N LYS A 27 -20.80 -11.09 8.26
CA LYS A 27 -22.17 -11.56 7.95
C LYS A 27 -22.32 -13.09 8.07
N GLY A 28 -21.25 -13.85 7.85
CA GLY A 28 -21.22 -15.31 8.00
C GLY A 28 -20.84 -15.81 9.41
N GLY A 29 -20.86 -14.93 10.43
CA GLY A 29 -20.55 -15.28 11.82
C GLY A 29 -19.08 -15.57 12.11
N LYS A 30 -18.15 -15.23 11.21
CA LYS A 30 -16.71 -15.48 11.39
C LYS A 30 -16.08 -14.36 12.21
N VAL A 31 -15.27 -14.72 13.20
CA VAL A 31 -14.54 -13.79 14.07
C VAL A 31 -13.41 -13.09 13.31
N VAL A 32 -13.26 -11.78 13.54
CA VAL A 32 -12.19 -10.94 12.99
C VAL A 32 -11.12 -10.72 14.04
N TRP A 33 -9.88 -11.03 13.70
CA TRP A 33 -8.72 -10.88 14.56
C TRP A 33 -7.87 -9.70 14.13
N LYS A 34 -7.41 -8.90 15.10
CA LYS A 34 -6.37 -7.90 14.86
C LYS A 34 -5.02 -8.59 14.91
N CYS A 35 -4.32 -8.58 13.79
CA CYS A 35 -2.99 -9.14 13.67
C CYS A 35 -1.97 -8.02 13.48
N VAL A 36 -0.80 -8.16 14.08
CA VAL A 36 0.39 -7.35 13.78
C VAL A 36 1.27 -8.11 12.81
N CYS A 37 1.88 -7.43 11.87
CA CYS A 37 2.87 -8.04 10.99
C CYS A 37 4.27 -7.72 11.51
N ASP A 38 5.24 -8.57 11.19
CA ASP A 38 6.66 -8.33 11.45
C ASP A 38 7.14 -6.98 10.86
N CYS A 39 6.44 -6.47 9.84
CA CYS A 39 6.64 -5.15 9.24
C CYS A 39 6.19 -3.97 10.13
N GLY A 40 5.67 -4.22 11.34
CA GLY A 40 5.10 -3.21 12.25
C GLY A 40 3.65 -2.81 11.96
N ASN A 41 3.13 -3.11 10.76
CA ASN A 41 1.74 -2.79 10.41
C ASN A 41 0.74 -3.74 11.06
N THR A 42 -0.44 -3.22 11.40
CA THR A 42 -1.56 -4.04 11.88
C THR A 42 -2.64 -4.21 10.81
N LYS A 43 -3.25 -5.39 10.74
CA LYS A 43 -4.32 -5.71 9.80
C LYS A 43 -5.41 -6.50 10.49
N LYS A 44 -6.67 -6.19 10.18
CA LYS A 44 -7.84 -6.96 10.62
C LYS A 44 -8.07 -8.09 9.62
N ILE A 45 -8.04 -9.33 10.09
CA ILE A 45 -8.12 -10.52 9.24
C ILE A 45 -9.13 -11.48 9.87
N ILE A 46 -9.96 -12.10 9.04
CA ILE A 46 -10.90 -13.12 9.50
C ILE A 46 -10.14 -14.39 9.92
N ALA A 47 -10.59 -15.04 11.00
CA ALA A 47 -9.94 -16.24 11.53
C ALA A 47 -9.71 -17.33 10.46
N VAL A 48 -10.68 -17.52 9.56
CA VAL A 48 -10.56 -18.47 8.43
C VAL A 48 -9.37 -18.15 7.52
N SER A 49 -9.13 -16.88 7.18
CA SER A 49 -8.02 -16.50 6.30
C SER A 49 -6.65 -16.70 6.95
N LEU A 50 -6.59 -16.67 8.29
CA LEU A 50 -5.38 -17.00 9.04
C LEU A 50 -5.12 -18.52 9.00
N TYR A 51 -6.14 -19.34 9.30
CA TYR A 51 -6.01 -20.80 9.27
C TYR A 51 -5.77 -21.37 7.88
N SER A 52 -6.46 -20.85 6.86
CA SER A 52 -6.31 -21.30 5.47
C SER A 52 -5.03 -20.80 4.80
N GLY A 53 -4.20 -19.99 5.49
CA GLY A 53 -2.95 -19.47 4.92
C GLY A 53 -3.14 -18.45 3.79
N ILE A 54 -4.36 -17.99 3.53
CA ILE A 54 -4.67 -17.02 2.45
C ILE A 54 -4.00 -15.67 2.73
N THR A 55 -3.90 -15.27 4.01
CA THR A 55 -3.28 -14.00 4.40
C THR A 55 -2.17 -14.24 5.40
N GLN A 56 -0.93 -14.20 4.91
CA GLN A 56 0.29 -14.42 5.70
C GLN A 56 1.17 -13.17 5.84
N SER A 57 0.78 -12.03 5.25
CA SER A 57 1.54 -10.78 5.37
C SER A 57 0.66 -9.52 5.30
N CYS A 58 1.22 -8.39 5.76
CA CYS A 58 0.60 -7.06 5.66
C CYS A 58 0.45 -6.57 4.20
N GLY A 59 1.27 -7.08 3.26
CA GLY A 59 1.33 -6.61 1.87
C GLY A 59 1.95 -5.21 1.70
N TYR A 60 2.31 -4.54 2.80
CA TYR A 60 2.83 -3.17 2.80
C TYR A 60 4.15 -3.06 2.01
N LEU A 61 5.10 -3.96 2.27
CA LEU A 61 6.40 -3.96 1.58
C LEU A 61 6.28 -4.14 0.07
N ALA A 62 5.31 -4.93 -0.41
CA ALA A 62 5.07 -5.10 -1.83
C ALA A 62 4.44 -3.84 -2.46
N ARG A 63 3.57 -3.16 -1.71
CA ARG A 63 2.88 -1.95 -2.17
C ARG A 63 3.80 -0.73 -2.21
N GLU A 64 4.67 -0.58 -1.22
CA GLU A 64 5.67 0.50 -1.18
C GLU A 64 6.72 0.32 -2.30
N LYS A 65 7.25 -0.89 -2.47
CA LYS A 65 8.18 -1.18 -3.58
C LYS A 65 7.55 -1.00 -4.95
N ALA A 66 6.28 -1.37 -5.14
CA ALA A 66 5.57 -1.14 -6.40
C ALA A 66 5.34 0.36 -6.70
N GLN A 67 5.25 1.21 -5.68
CA GLN A 67 5.15 2.66 -5.87
C GLN A 67 6.49 3.27 -6.29
N LEU A 68 7.60 2.86 -5.64
CA LEU A 68 8.94 3.29 -6.03
C LEU A 68 9.30 2.82 -7.44
N LEU A 69 9.02 1.55 -7.77
CA LEU A 69 9.24 0.99 -9.11
C LEU A 69 8.41 1.69 -10.18
N ASN A 70 7.22 2.19 -9.85
CA ASN A 70 6.37 2.92 -10.79
C ASN A 70 7.00 4.24 -11.23
N LEU A 71 7.73 4.92 -10.34
CA LEU A 71 8.44 6.18 -10.64
C LEU A 71 9.70 5.94 -11.48
N THR A 72 10.35 4.78 -11.30
CA THR A 72 11.56 4.38 -12.06
C THR A 72 11.25 3.55 -13.31
N SER A 73 9.97 3.31 -13.60
CA SER A 73 9.55 2.49 -14.74
C SER A 73 9.84 3.18 -16.07
N LYS A 74 10.17 2.38 -17.10
CA LYS A 74 10.43 2.84 -18.48
C LYS A 74 9.35 3.82 -18.93
N VAL A 75 9.78 5.03 -19.22
CA VAL A 75 8.90 6.10 -19.68
C VAL A 75 8.65 5.92 -21.18
N SER A 76 7.45 6.25 -21.65
CA SER A 76 7.13 6.20 -23.09
C SER A 76 8.12 7.04 -23.89
N SER A 77 8.49 6.60 -25.10
CA SER A 77 9.37 7.32 -26.03
C SER A 77 8.90 8.75 -26.34
N ASN A 78 7.60 9.02 -26.15
CA ASN A 78 7.02 10.35 -26.36
C ASN A 78 7.17 11.28 -25.15
N ASN A 79 7.74 10.81 -24.03
CA ASN A 79 8.01 11.66 -22.88
C ASN A 79 9.37 12.35 -23.03
N LYS A 80 9.34 13.61 -23.48
CA LYS A 80 10.52 14.48 -23.66
C LYS A 80 11.35 14.70 -22.39
N SER A 81 10.79 14.50 -21.19
CA SER A 81 11.52 14.72 -19.93
C SER A 81 12.36 13.52 -19.50
N GLY A 82 12.01 12.31 -19.98
CA GLY A 82 12.60 11.04 -19.55
C GLY A 82 12.19 10.59 -18.15
N ILE A 83 11.30 11.34 -17.48
CA ILE A 83 10.89 11.10 -16.08
C ILE A 83 9.37 11.01 -16.00
N LYS A 84 8.87 9.94 -15.38
CA LYS A 84 7.44 9.68 -15.30
C LYS A 84 6.76 10.73 -14.41
N GLY A 85 5.78 11.43 -14.98
CA GLY A 85 5.06 12.47 -14.25
C GLY A 85 5.71 13.85 -14.24
N LEU A 86 6.90 13.99 -14.84
CA LEU A 86 7.53 15.29 -15.08
C LEU A 86 7.34 15.68 -16.54
N TYR A 87 6.80 16.86 -16.82
CA TYR A 87 6.68 17.37 -18.19
C TYR A 87 6.89 18.89 -18.24
N TRP A 88 7.33 19.37 -19.40
CA TRP A 88 7.52 20.81 -19.64
C TRP A 88 6.19 21.42 -20.08
N GLU A 89 5.77 22.49 -19.40
CA GLU A 89 4.60 23.30 -19.78
C GLU A 89 5.07 24.56 -20.51
N GLU A 90 4.98 24.57 -21.84
CA GLU A 90 5.46 25.67 -22.69
C GLU A 90 4.75 27.00 -22.38
N ARG A 91 3.47 26.94 -22.01
CA ARG A 91 2.64 28.12 -21.76
C ARG A 91 3.08 28.92 -20.54
N SER A 92 3.69 28.27 -19.55
CA SER A 92 4.18 28.91 -18.33
C SER A 92 5.69 28.88 -18.21
N GLN A 93 6.38 28.28 -19.19
CA GLN A 93 7.82 28.02 -19.19
C GLN A 93 8.29 27.36 -17.88
N LYS A 94 7.57 26.33 -17.42
CA LYS A 94 7.84 25.63 -16.16
C LYS A 94 7.79 24.11 -16.32
N TRP A 95 8.64 23.43 -15.56
CA TRP A 95 8.56 21.99 -15.30
C TRP A 95 7.42 21.69 -14.33
N VAL A 96 6.51 20.81 -14.73
CA VAL A 96 5.38 20.37 -13.90
C VAL A 96 5.66 18.96 -13.41
N ALA A 97 5.65 18.78 -12.09
CA ALA A 97 5.77 17.47 -11.44
C ALA A 97 4.39 17.00 -10.97
N GLN A 98 4.00 15.81 -11.39
CA GLN A 98 2.73 15.18 -11.04
C GLN A 98 2.95 13.70 -10.76
N ILE A 99 2.34 13.19 -9.69
CA ILE A 99 2.36 11.76 -9.37
C ILE A 99 0.96 11.19 -9.26
N TYR A 100 0.82 9.90 -9.52
CA TYR A 100 -0.43 9.18 -9.34
C TYR A 100 -0.37 8.34 -8.07
N VAL A 101 -1.06 8.79 -7.02
CA VAL A 101 -1.05 8.14 -5.70
C VAL A 101 -2.49 7.91 -5.25
N ASN A 102 -2.79 6.69 -4.77
CA ASN A 102 -4.12 6.29 -4.30
C ASN A 102 -5.26 6.53 -5.32
N GLY A 103 -5.00 6.31 -6.61
CA GLY A 103 -6.02 6.45 -7.64
C GLY A 103 -6.29 7.89 -8.10
N LYS A 104 -5.53 8.87 -7.60
CA LYS A 104 -5.69 10.29 -7.94
C LYS A 104 -4.36 10.89 -8.41
N HIS A 105 -4.45 11.81 -9.37
CA HIS A 105 -3.33 12.66 -9.74
C HIS A 105 -3.11 13.69 -8.63
N LYS A 106 -1.90 13.73 -8.09
CA LYS A 106 -1.44 14.75 -7.15
C LYS A 106 -0.40 15.62 -7.86
N HIS A 107 -0.70 16.91 -7.96
CA HIS A 107 0.22 17.91 -8.47
C HIS A 107 1.21 18.27 -7.37
N LEU A 108 2.51 18.06 -7.63
CA LEU A 108 3.59 18.32 -6.67
C LEU A 108 4.09 19.76 -6.76
N GLY A 109 4.03 20.36 -7.96
CA GLY A 109 4.40 21.75 -8.14
C GLY A 109 4.80 22.08 -9.57
N ARG A 110 5.09 23.37 -9.77
CA ARG A 110 5.67 23.92 -11.01
C ARG A 110 7.00 24.55 -10.66
N PHE A 111 8.05 24.18 -11.38
CA PHE A 111 9.42 24.56 -11.12
C PHE A 111 10.02 25.18 -12.37
N ILE A 112 10.96 26.12 -12.20
CA ILE A 112 11.68 26.72 -13.32
C ILE A 112 12.76 25.74 -13.80
N ASP A 113 13.43 25.09 -12.86
CA ASP A 113 14.51 24.15 -13.09
C ASP A 113 14.05 22.68 -13.09
N LYS A 114 14.68 21.89 -13.97
CA LYS A 114 14.36 20.46 -14.11
C LYS A 114 14.76 19.68 -12.86
N GLU A 115 15.89 20.02 -12.24
CA GLU A 115 16.42 19.31 -11.08
C GLU A 115 15.55 19.49 -9.83
N ASP A 116 15.05 20.71 -9.61
CA ASP A 116 14.16 21.00 -8.49
C ASP A 116 12.85 20.24 -8.61
N ALA A 117 12.36 20.07 -9.83
CA ALA A 117 11.17 19.28 -10.10
C ALA A 117 11.35 17.77 -9.87
N ILE A 118 12.59 17.27 -9.85
CA ILE A 118 12.91 15.87 -9.55
C ILE A 118 12.97 15.63 -8.04
N LYS A 119 13.36 16.64 -7.26
CA LYS A 119 13.48 16.55 -5.80
C LYS A 119 12.14 16.77 -5.06
N ALA A 120 11.13 17.31 -5.74
CA ALA A 120 9.80 17.58 -5.21
C ALA A 120 8.90 16.34 -5.11
#